data_AF-A0ABD5MBP0-F1
#
_entry.id   AF-A0ABD5MBP0-F1
#
_cell.length_a   1.000
_cell.length_b   1.000
_cell.length_c   1.000
_cell.angle_alpha   90.00
_cell.angle_beta   90.00
_cell.angle_gamma   90.00
#
_symmetry.space_group_name_H-M   'P 1'
#
loop_
_entity.id
_entity.type
_entity.pdbx_description
1 polymer ?
#
loop_
_entity_poly.entity_id
_entity_poly.type
_entity_poly.pdbx_seq_one_letter_code
_entity_poly.pdbx_strand_id
1 'polypeptide(L)' 'MTHAVDTNTSEEQRSVYHLVCHDCPTESVIAGERVAQEQLEAHRAETGHNVELAPITAVELE' A
#
# COMPACT_ATOMS: atom_id res chain seq x y z
N MET A 1 -3.34 -16.50 20.83
CA MET A 1 -3.60 -15.05 20.93
C MET A 1 -3.32 -14.45 19.56
N THR A 2 -4.30 -14.46 18.68
CA THR A 2 -4.22 -13.84 17.35
C THR A 2 -4.74 -12.41 17.51
N HIS A 3 -3.83 -11.45 17.58
CA HIS A 3 -4.18 -10.04 17.54
C HIS A 3 -4.61 -9.71 16.10
N ALA A 4 -5.92 -9.71 15.85
CA ALA A 4 -6.49 -8.99 14.73
C ALA A 4 -6.30 -7.50 15.03
N VAL A 5 -5.53 -6.80 14.20
CA VAL A 5 -5.42 -5.36 14.26
C VAL A 5 -6.61 -4.78 13.50
N ASP A 6 -7.75 -4.68 14.17
CA ASP A 6 -8.83 -3.81 13.73
C ASP A 6 -8.36 -2.35 13.94
N THR A 7 -7.55 -1.84 13.02
CA THR A 7 -7.25 -0.41 12.91
C THR A 7 -8.47 0.31 12.32
N ASN A 8 -9.52 0.41 13.13
CA ASN A 8 -10.56 1.41 12.96
C ASN A 8 -10.08 2.72 13.59
N THR A 9 -9.24 3.45 12.86
CA THR A 9 -8.78 4.79 13.25
C THR A 9 -9.25 5.79 12.20
N SER A 10 -10.37 6.44 12.53
CA SER A 10 -10.82 7.75 12.09
C SER A 10 -10.49 8.17 10.65
N GLU A 11 -11.55 8.06 9.85
CA GLU A 11 -11.86 8.66 8.55
C GLU A 11 -11.47 10.16 8.45
N GLU A 12 -10.18 10.45 8.33
CA GLU A 12 -9.77 11.45 7.36
C GLU A 12 -9.50 10.63 6.10
N GLN A 13 -10.19 10.92 4.99
CA GLN A 13 -10.11 10.22 3.70
C GLN A 13 -8.69 10.32 3.09
N ARG A 14 -7.69 9.81 3.80
CA ARG A 14 -6.33 9.69 3.34
C ARG A 14 -6.33 8.50 2.42
N SER A 15 -6.30 8.77 1.11
CA SER A 15 -6.12 7.75 0.08
C SER A 15 -4.97 6.83 0.49
N VAL A 16 -5.31 5.58 0.83
CA VAL A 16 -4.34 4.55 1.15
C VAL A 16 -4.02 3.81 -0.13
N TYR A 17 -2.76 3.47 -0.33
CA TYR A 17 -2.29 2.74 -1.49
C TYR A 17 -1.54 1.48 -1.03
N HIS A 18 -1.77 0.39 -1.74
CA HIS A 18 -1.06 -0.87 -1.61
C HIS A 18 0.02 -0.93 -2.68
N LEU A 19 1.27 -1.12 -2.25
CA LEU A 19 2.43 -1.33 -3.09
C LEU A 19 2.83 -2.79 -3.01
N VAL A 20 2.82 -3.48 -4.14
CA VAL A 20 3.15 -4.91 -4.25
C VAL A 20 4.31 -5.07 -5.21
N CYS A 21 5.37 -5.72 -4.76
CA CYS A 21 6.40 -6.20 -5.68
C CYS A 21 6.09 -7.63 -6.11
N HIS A 22 6.12 -7.92 -7.40
CA HIS A 22 5.87 -9.28 -7.91
C HIS A 22 7.12 -10.17 -7.90
N ASP A 23 8.31 -9.56 -7.93
CA ASP A 23 9.59 -10.27 -7.89
C ASP A 23 10.11 -10.51 -6.46
N CYS A 24 9.59 -9.77 -5.48
CA CYS A 24 9.98 -9.87 -4.08
C CYS A 24 8.78 -10.27 -3.22
N PRO A 25 8.98 -11.04 -2.14
CA PRO A 25 7.94 -11.33 -1.16
C PRO A 25 7.70 -10.13 -0.23
N THR A 26 7.56 -8.93 -0.80
CA THR A 26 7.43 -7.67 -0.06
C THR A 26 6.21 -6.91 -0.56
N GLU A 27 5.37 -6.53 0.39
CA GLU A 27 4.20 -5.67 0.18
C GLU A 27 4.15 -4.60 1.28
N SER A 28 3.67 -3.41 0.92
CA SER A 28 3.60 -2.24 1.80
C SER A 28 2.28 -1.50 1.61
N VAL A 29 1.70 -1.04 2.72
CA VAL A 29 0.51 -0.18 2.71
C VAL A 29 0.93 1.23 3.12
N ILE A 30 0.67 2.19 2.24
CA ILE A 30 1.19 3.56 2.35
C ILE A 30 0.02 4.54 2.28
N ALA A 31 -0.05 5.44 3.26
CA ALA A 31 -1.02 6.53 3.22
C ALA A 31 -0.47 7.69 2.38
N GLY A 32 -1.25 8.13 1.39
CA GLY A 32 -0.94 9.27 0.52
C GLY A 32 -0.27 8.88 -0.79
N GLU A 33 -0.80 9.42 -1.89
CA GLU A 33 -0.37 9.10 -3.26
C GLU A 33 1.09 9.40 -3.51
N ARG A 34 1.53 10.60 -3.12
CA ARG A 34 2.89 11.08 -3.37
C ARG A 34 3.93 10.16 -2.74
N VAL A 35 3.73 9.78 -1.48
CA VAL A 35 4.65 8.89 -0.74
C VAL A 35 4.65 7.49 -1.36
N ALA A 36 3.48 7.02 -1.81
CA ALA A 36 3.33 5.73 -2.45
C ALA A 36 4.04 5.67 -3.81
N GLN A 37 3.92 6.73 -4.62
CA GLN A 37 4.65 6.88 -5.88
C GLN A 37 6.16 7.00 -5.66
N GLU A 38 6.61 7.80 -4.68
CA GLU A 38 8.03 7.93 -4.34
C GLU A 38 8.65 6.56 -4.00
N GLN A 39 7.95 5.72 -3.23
CA GLN A 39 8.42 4.37 -2.91
C GLN A 39 8.36 3.41 -4.10
N LEU A 40 7.33 3.50 -4.94
CA LEU A 40 7.22 2.72 -6.17
C LEU A 40 8.41 2.99 -7.11
N GLU A 41 8.69 4.26 -7.36
CA GLU A 41 9.78 4.69 -8.23
C GLU A 41 11.14 4.33 -7.64
N ALA A 42 11.35 4.53 -6.34
CA ALA A 42 12.58 4.14 -5.67
C ALA A 42 12.83 2.63 -5.81
N HIS A 43 11.84 1.80 -5.44
CA HIS A 43 11.97 0.35 -5.52
C HIS A 43 12.25 -0.11 -6.96
N ARG A 44 11.52 0.43 -7.93
CA ARG A 44 11.70 0.10 -9.34
C ARG A 44 13.06 0.55 -9.88
N ALA A 45 13.56 1.72 -9.47
CA ALA A 45 14.86 2.24 -9.90
C ALA A 45 16.02 1.45 -9.29
N GLU A 46 15.91 1.04 -8.02
CA GLU A 46 16.96 0.31 -7.31
C GLU A 46 17.07 -1.15 -7.75
N THR A 47 15.93 -1.79 -8.01
CA THR A 47 15.87 -3.24 -8.24
C THR A 47 15.51 -3.64 -9.66
N GLY A 48 14.86 -2.76 -10.42
CA GLY A 48 14.30 -3.10 -11.74
C GLY A 48 13.10 -4.04 -11.68
N HIS A 49 12.53 -4.30 -10.50
CA HIS A 49 11.42 -5.23 -10.33
C HIS A 49 10.08 -4.72 -10.87
N ASN A 50 9.16 -5.66 -11.11
CA ASN A 50 7.78 -5.32 -11.38
C ASN A 50 7.06 -4.98 -10.08
N VAL A 51 6.84 -3.70 -9.85
CA VAL A 51 6.13 -3.17 -8.69
C VAL A 51 4.82 -2.54 -9.16
N GLU A 52 3.72 -2.90 -8.52
CA GLU A 52 2.39 -2.39 -8.77
C GLU A 52 1.93 -1.53 -7.60
N LEU A 53 1.22 -0.44 -7.91
CA LEU A 53 0.60 0.44 -6.93
C LEU A 53 -0.91 0.48 -7.16
N ALA A 54 -1.68 0.03 -6.18
CA ALA A 54 -3.13 -0.02 -6.23
C ALA A 54 -3.74 0.85 -5.12
N PRO A 55 -4.70 1.74 -5.41
CA PRO A 55 -5.43 2.44 -4.36
C PRO A 55 -6.32 1.46 -3.59
N ILE A 56 -6.25 1.51 -2.25
CA ILE A 56 -7.18 0.82 -1.37
C ILE A 56 -8.39 1.74 -1.18
N THR A 57 -9.41 1.52 -1.99
CA THR A 57 -10.75 2.02 -1.68
C THR A 57 -11.36 1.11 -0.64
N ALA A 58 -11.82 1.66 0.50
CA ALA A 58 -12.67 0.91 1.41
C ALA A 58 -13.93 0.50 0.64
N VAL A 59 -13.97 -0.75 0.18
CA VAL A 59 -15.21 -1.36 -0.27
C VAL A 59 -15.93 -1.81 0.99
N GLU A 60 -17.01 -1.10 1.34
CA GLU A 60 -18.00 -1.63 2.26
C GLU A 60 -18.53 -2.93 1.63
N LEU A 61 -18.06 -4.09 2.12
CA LEU A 61 -18.64 -5.37 1.78
C LEU A 61 -19.98 -5.46 2.49
N GLU A 62 -21.06 -5.18 1.75
CA GLU A 62 -22.45 -5.37 2.15
C GLU A 62 -22.80 -6.86 2.41
#